data_AF-A0AAE7D780-F1
#
_entry.id   AF-A0AAE7D780-F1
#
_cell.length_a   1.000
_cell.length_b   1.000
_cell.length_c   1.000
_cell.angle_alpha   90.00
_cell.angle_beta   90.00
_cell.angle_gamma   90.00
#
_symmetry.space_group_name_H-M   'P 1'
#
loop_
_entity.id
_entity.type
_entity.pdbx_description
1 polymer ?
#
loop_
_entity_poly.entity_id
_entity_poly.type
_entity_poly.pdbx_seq_one_letter_code
_entity_poly.pdbx_strand_id
1 'polypeptide(L)'
;MKSILILTDFSDAAFRAAEYATSLAPALGVERMILYHAYRTMVQGSDVPVPAPQVENLVYVENMEKLASLQDQLRLMTDADTKYELLAEDAFLPDQLNKLCQERDVALVVMGVAGKTGLQQLLMGSNTSQVLKVSEYPVLVVPKEAVVGKGISSVVFSTDLQNISKASLEQLYRFLDLFRPEVHVVNVEPPAADKYTDDTKKQITALHEVLERYTPAFHYMTGTHIADSVLEFAREHHVSLIVTVPKKHSFISSIFHKSISRELAYNSPVPLLSIPALPE
;
A
#
# COMPACT_ATOMS: atom_id res chain seq x y z
N MET A 1 -11.39 9.21 -7.50
CA MET A 1 -11.55 8.04 -6.60
C MET A 1 -12.44 8.49 -5.46
N LYS A 2 -13.62 7.94 -5.23
CA LYS A 2 -14.58 8.58 -4.31
C LYS A 2 -14.12 8.62 -2.85
N SER A 3 -13.67 7.47 -2.32
CA SER A 3 -13.21 7.38 -0.93
C SER A 3 -11.84 6.73 -0.82
N ILE A 4 -11.02 7.18 0.13
CA ILE A 4 -9.77 6.51 0.54
C ILE A 4 -9.83 6.17 2.03
N LEU A 5 -9.27 5.02 2.40
CA LEU A 5 -9.16 4.56 3.78
C LEU A 5 -7.73 4.77 4.27
N ILE A 6 -7.53 5.61 5.27
CA ILE A 6 -6.24 5.89 5.88
C ILE A 6 -6.17 5.14 7.21
N LEU A 7 -5.29 4.14 7.26
CA LEU A 7 -5.04 3.35 8.47
C LEU A 7 -4.07 4.10 9.38
N THR A 8 -4.41 4.20 10.65
CA THR A 8 -3.54 4.85 11.64
C THR A 8 -3.41 4.03 12.92
N ASP A 9 -2.21 4.00 13.47
CA ASP A 9 -1.89 3.57 14.84
C ASP A 9 -1.35 4.75 15.68
N PHE A 10 -1.55 5.98 15.18
CA PHE A 10 -1.04 7.24 15.73
C PHE A 10 0.48 7.36 15.81
N SER A 11 1.24 6.47 15.15
CA SER A 11 2.68 6.61 15.01
C SER A 11 3.06 7.70 14.02
N ASP A 12 4.32 8.17 14.09
CA ASP A 12 4.87 9.11 13.10
C ASP A 12 4.76 8.58 11.66
N ALA A 13 4.89 7.27 11.46
CA ALA A 13 4.79 6.65 10.15
C ALA A 13 3.34 6.69 9.62
N ALA A 14 2.36 6.41 10.49
CA ALA A 14 0.95 6.56 10.15
C ALA A 14 0.59 8.03 9.87
N PHE A 15 1.13 8.97 10.66
CA PHE A 15 0.96 10.40 10.41
C PHE A 15 1.49 10.79 9.03
N ARG A 16 2.72 10.37 8.70
CA ARG A 16 3.32 10.63 7.38
C ARG A 16 2.47 10.06 6.24
N ALA A 17 1.92 8.86 6.41
CA ALA A 17 1.04 8.25 5.43
C ALA A 17 -0.25 9.06 5.22
N ALA A 18 -0.83 9.59 6.30
CA ALA A 18 -2.00 10.44 6.24
C ALA A 18 -1.71 11.79 5.56
N GLU A 19 -0.56 12.41 5.86
CA GLU A 19 -0.09 13.62 5.16
C GLU A 19 0.10 13.36 3.66
N TYR A 20 0.74 12.24 3.31
CA TYR A 20 0.97 11.86 1.92
C TYR A 20 -0.35 11.62 1.18
N ALA A 21 -1.28 10.85 1.77
CA ALA A 21 -2.62 10.64 1.23
C ALA A 21 -3.37 11.95 1.00
N THR A 22 -3.29 12.87 1.97
CA THR A 22 -3.92 14.19 1.90
C THR A 22 -3.35 15.02 0.76
N SER A 23 -2.02 14.99 0.56
CA SER A 23 -1.39 15.69 -0.56
C SER A 23 -1.76 15.14 -1.94
N LEU A 24 -2.10 13.84 -2.05
CA LEU A 24 -2.53 13.23 -3.30
C LEU A 24 -4.03 13.36 -3.57
N ALA A 25 -4.83 13.68 -2.55
CA ALA A 25 -6.28 13.67 -2.63
C ALA A 25 -6.89 14.54 -3.73
N PRO A 26 -6.38 15.76 -4.00
CA PRO A 26 -6.89 16.57 -5.11
C PRO A 26 -6.64 15.92 -6.47
N ALA A 27 -5.44 15.40 -6.71
CA ALA A 27 -5.08 14.72 -7.96
C ALA A 27 -5.88 13.41 -8.16
N LEU A 28 -6.18 12.72 -7.06
CA LEU A 28 -7.01 11.52 -7.07
C LEU A 28 -8.51 11.81 -7.17
N GLY A 29 -8.95 13.08 -7.05
CA GLY A 29 -10.36 13.46 -6.99
C GLY A 29 -11.08 12.76 -5.84
N VAL A 30 -10.51 12.84 -4.64
CA VAL A 30 -11.04 12.22 -3.42
C VAL A 30 -12.08 13.12 -2.79
N GLU A 31 -13.29 12.59 -2.60
CA GLU A 31 -14.39 13.31 -1.95
C GLU A 31 -14.44 13.03 -0.45
N ARG A 32 -13.96 11.85 -0.03
CA ARG A 32 -14.01 11.40 1.36
C ARG A 32 -12.74 10.68 1.80
N MET A 33 -12.17 11.13 2.91
CA MET A 33 -11.11 10.43 3.65
C MET A 33 -11.68 9.76 4.88
N ILE A 34 -11.42 8.46 5.02
CA ILE A 34 -11.84 7.68 6.19
C ILE A 34 -10.59 7.45 7.04
N LEU A 35 -10.53 8.06 8.23
CA LEU A 35 -9.46 7.82 9.19
C LEU A 35 -9.87 6.66 10.09
N TYR A 36 -9.15 5.54 9.98
CA TYR A 36 -9.51 4.30 10.66
C TYR A 36 -8.41 3.83 11.61
N HIS A 37 -8.79 3.65 12.88
CA HIS A 37 -7.97 3.06 13.92
C HIS A 37 -8.62 1.77 14.44
N ALA A 38 -8.07 0.63 14.02
CA ALA A 38 -8.40 -0.67 14.60
C ALA A 38 -7.47 -0.95 15.79
N TYR A 39 -8.05 -1.13 16.97
CA TYR A 39 -7.33 -1.44 18.21
C TYR A 39 -7.80 -2.77 18.79
N ARG A 40 -7.09 -3.26 19.81
CA ARG A 40 -7.51 -4.44 20.59
C ARG A 40 -7.42 -4.12 22.06
N THR A 41 -8.55 -4.09 22.76
CA THR A 41 -8.54 -3.88 24.21
C THR A 41 -8.08 -5.17 24.88
N MET A 42 -6.88 -5.18 25.44
CA MET A 42 -6.47 -6.24 26.35
C MET A 42 -7.02 -5.91 27.74
N VAL A 43 -8.09 -6.60 28.14
CA VAL A 43 -8.60 -6.50 29.52
C VAL A 43 -7.59 -7.19 30.43
N GLN A 44 -6.59 -6.45 30.89
CA GLN A 44 -5.73 -6.92 31.98
C GLN A 44 -6.56 -6.88 33.26
N GLY A 45 -6.59 -8.00 33.99
CA GLY A 45 -7.28 -8.07 35.28
C GLY A 45 -6.66 -7.07 36.25
N SER A 46 -7.34 -5.94 36.48
CA SER A 46 -7.03 -5.03 37.57
C SER A 46 -7.68 -5.53 38.86
N ASP A 47 -7.01 -5.36 40.00
CA ASP A 47 -7.58 -5.66 41.33
C ASP A 47 -8.81 -4.79 41.67
N VAL A 48 -9.04 -3.73 40.88
CA VAL A 48 -10.25 -2.90 40.92
C VAL A 48 -11.22 -3.41 39.86
N PRO A 49 -12.42 -3.90 40.23
CA PRO A 49 -13.44 -4.28 39.25
C PRO A 49 -13.99 -3.04 38.57
N VAL A 50 -13.47 -2.70 37.41
CA VAL A 50 -14.14 -1.78 36.48
C VAL A 50 -15.03 -2.65 35.57
N PRO A 51 -16.33 -2.37 35.44
CA PRO A 51 -17.18 -3.05 34.48
C PRO A 51 -16.56 -2.98 33.07
N ALA A 52 -16.41 -4.12 32.40
CA ALA A 52 -15.87 -4.19 31.03
C ALA A 52 -16.49 -3.16 30.04
N PRO A 53 -17.82 -2.89 30.07
CA PRO A 53 -18.42 -1.89 29.20
C PRO A 53 -17.92 -0.44 29.46
N GLN A 54 -17.46 -0.13 30.67
CA GLN A 54 -16.94 1.21 30.98
C GLN A 54 -15.51 1.40 30.44
N VAL A 55 -14.68 0.35 30.50
CA VAL A 55 -13.32 0.37 29.95
C VAL A 55 -13.35 0.50 28.43
N GLU A 56 -14.21 -0.27 27.76
CA GLU A 56 -14.39 -0.21 26.29
C GLU A 56 -14.81 1.18 25.81
N ASN A 57 -15.73 1.84 26.53
CA ASN A 57 -16.18 3.20 26.20
C ASN A 57 -15.07 4.24 26.38
N LEU A 58 -14.23 4.14 27.41
CA LEU A 58 -13.13 5.10 27.62
C LEU A 58 -12.08 4.99 26.51
N VAL A 59 -11.66 3.76 26.18
CA VAL A 59 -10.69 3.53 25.10
C VAL A 59 -11.22 4.02 23.75
N TYR A 60 -12.51 3.79 23.48
CA TYR A 60 -13.16 4.31 22.27
C TYR A 60 -13.12 5.84 22.21
N VAL A 61 -13.50 6.53 23.29
CA VAL A 61 -13.51 8.00 23.35
C VAL A 61 -12.11 8.56 23.12
N GLU A 62 -11.09 8.03 23.81
CA GLU A 62 -9.69 8.46 23.62
C GLU A 62 -9.21 8.30 22.17
N ASN A 63 -9.56 7.18 21.53
CA ASN A 63 -9.18 6.95 20.13
C ASN A 63 -9.92 7.88 19.16
N MET A 64 -11.20 8.20 19.44
CA MET A 64 -11.95 9.19 18.66
C MET A 64 -11.39 10.61 18.81
N GLU A 65 -10.94 11.00 20.01
CA GLU A 65 -10.27 12.28 20.23
C GLU A 65 -8.94 12.39 19.46
N LYS A 66 -8.15 11.30 19.44
CA LYS A 66 -6.92 11.23 18.63
C LYS A 66 -7.21 11.31 17.13
N LEU A 67 -8.26 10.64 16.66
CA LEU A 67 -8.70 10.73 15.26
C LEU A 67 -9.17 12.14 14.90
N ALA A 68 -9.91 12.82 15.77
CA ALA A 68 -10.31 14.21 15.58
C ALA A 68 -9.10 15.14 15.52
N SER A 69 -8.13 14.95 16.41
CA SER A 69 -6.87 15.71 16.41
C SER A 69 -6.06 15.49 15.13
N LEU A 70 -6.02 14.25 14.63
CA LEU A 70 -5.39 13.93 13.34
C LEU A 70 -6.12 14.63 12.19
N GLN A 71 -7.45 14.55 12.15
CA GLN A 71 -8.27 15.23 11.14
C GLN A 71 -7.99 16.73 11.11
N ASP A 72 -7.94 17.40 12.26
CA ASP A 72 -7.70 18.84 12.34
C ASP A 72 -6.33 19.22 11.79
N GLN A 73 -5.30 18.39 12.00
CA GLN A 73 -3.98 18.58 11.40
C GLN A 73 -4.02 18.42 9.88
N LEU A 74 -4.70 17.38 9.37
CA LEU A 74 -4.78 17.12 7.92
C LEU A 74 -5.60 18.19 7.18
N ARG A 75 -6.64 18.74 7.82
CA ARG A 75 -7.46 19.83 7.25
C ARG A 75 -6.66 21.10 6.95
N LEU A 76 -5.52 21.30 7.59
CA LEU A 76 -4.63 22.43 7.29
C LEU A 76 -3.88 22.24 5.96
N MET A 77 -3.87 21.04 5.39
CA MET A 77 -3.13 20.69 4.17
C MET A 77 -4.00 20.59 2.91
N THR A 78 -5.32 20.52 3.04
CA THR A 78 -6.25 20.30 1.92
C THR A 78 -7.40 21.31 1.97
N ASP A 79 -8.11 21.44 0.84
CA ASP A 79 -9.28 22.31 0.74
C ASP A 79 -10.42 21.84 1.66
N ALA A 80 -11.26 22.79 2.08
CA ALA A 80 -12.37 22.57 3.01
C ALA A 80 -13.45 21.57 2.49
N ASP A 81 -13.44 21.24 1.20
CA ASP A 81 -14.46 20.38 0.57
C ASP A 81 -14.21 18.88 0.78
N THR A 82 -13.02 18.47 1.24
CA THR A 82 -12.75 17.05 1.54
C THR A 82 -13.50 16.63 2.80
N LYS A 83 -14.40 15.65 2.69
CA LYS A 83 -15.12 15.10 3.84
C LYS A 83 -14.24 14.14 4.61
N TYR A 84 -14.38 14.14 5.94
CA TYR A 84 -13.71 13.19 6.82
C TYR A 84 -14.74 12.31 7.53
N GLU A 85 -14.46 11.01 7.57
CA GLU A 85 -15.15 10.02 8.40
C GLU A 85 -14.14 9.46 9.40
N LEU A 86 -14.48 9.48 10.69
CA LEU A 86 -13.63 8.98 11.76
C LEU A 86 -14.20 7.66 12.27
N LEU A 87 -13.37 6.61 12.29
CA LEU A 87 -13.78 5.29 12.74
C LEU A 87 -12.72 4.70 13.67
N ALA A 88 -13.12 4.41 14.90
CA ALA A 88 -12.32 3.62 15.84
C ALA A 88 -13.07 2.33 16.15
N GLU A 89 -12.38 1.19 16.12
CA GLU A 89 -13.01 -0.11 16.32
C GLU A 89 -12.11 -1.06 17.11
N ASP A 90 -12.67 -1.76 18.09
CA ASP A 90 -11.99 -2.89 18.75
C ASP A 90 -12.09 -4.11 17.85
N ALA A 91 -11.12 -4.27 16.96
CA ALA A 91 -11.12 -5.29 15.93
C ALA A 91 -9.72 -5.72 15.53
N PHE A 92 -9.62 -6.96 15.03
CA PHE A 92 -8.44 -7.38 14.32
C PHE A 92 -8.50 -6.86 12.88
N LEU A 93 -7.67 -5.87 12.56
CA LEU A 93 -7.66 -5.15 11.28
C LEU A 93 -7.78 -6.05 10.02
N PRO A 94 -7.01 -7.16 9.89
CA PRO A 94 -7.10 -8.02 8.70
C PRO A 94 -8.51 -8.62 8.47
N ASP A 95 -9.28 -8.84 9.53
CA ASP A 95 -10.60 -9.45 9.45
C ASP A 95 -11.67 -8.43 9.01
N GLN A 96 -11.49 -7.14 9.35
CA GLN A 96 -12.46 -6.09 9.02
C GLN A 96 -12.12 -5.32 7.73
N LEU A 97 -10.86 -5.33 7.29
CA LEU A 97 -10.37 -4.45 6.23
C LEU A 97 -11.22 -4.50 4.95
N ASN A 98 -11.41 -5.69 4.37
CA ASN A 98 -12.12 -5.83 3.09
C ASN A 98 -13.61 -5.51 3.21
N LYS A 99 -14.22 -5.89 4.33
CA LYS A 99 -15.62 -5.60 4.63
C LYS A 99 -15.84 -4.09 4.74
N LEU A 100 -14.99 -3.40 5.51
CA LEU A 100 -15.05 -1.95 5.64
C LEU A 100 -14.85 -1.25 4.29
N CYS A 101 -13.86 -1.70 3.51
CA CYS A 101 -13.61 -1.15 2.18
C CYS A 101 -14.82 -1.30 1.26
N GLN A 102 -15.49 -2.45 1.29
CA GLN A 102 -16.70 -2.70 0.51
C GLN A 102 -17.87 -1.83 0.98
N GLU A 103 -18.14 -1.77 2.29
CA GLU A 103 -19.26 -1.01 2.86
C GLU A 103 -19.12 0.51 2.66
N ARG A 104 -17.88 1.00 2.54
CA ARG A 104 -17.59 2.43 2.38
C ARG A 104 -17.13 2.81 0.98
N ASP A 105 -17.22 1.92 0.00
CA ASP A 105 -16.82 2.17 -1.40
C ASP A 105 -15.40 2.77 -1.48
N VAL A 106 -14.47 2.13 -0.77
CA VAL A 106 -13.06 2.53 -0.70
C VAL A 106 -12.35 2.15 -2.00
N ALA A 107 -11.67 3.10 -2.62
CA ALA A 107 -10.89 2.87 -3.84
C ALA A 107 -9.40 2.60 -3.58
N LEU A 108 -8.89 3.03 -2.42
CA LEU A 108 -7.48 2.94 -2.03
C LEU A 108 -7.35 2.88 -0.51
N VAL A 109 -6.58 1.91 -0.03
CA VAL A 109 -6.12 1.86 1.37
C VAL A 109 -4.75 2.52 1.44
N VAL A 110 -4.52 3.40 2.41
CA VAL A 110 -3.23 4.05 2.66
C VAL A 110 -2.78 3.71 4.07
N MET A 111 -1.50 3.35 4.23
CA MET A 111 -0.93 3.07 5.54
C MET A 111 0.56 3.40 5.62
N GLY A 112 1.02 3.70 6.84
CA GLY A 112 2.42 3.95 7.13
C GLY A 112 3.24 2.67 7.33
N VAL A 113 4.55 2.80 7.15
CA VAL A 113 5.54 1.82 7.60
C VAL A 113 6.75 2.53 8.19
N ALA A 114 7.23 2.04 9.33
CA ALA A 114 8.28 2.69 10.12
C ALA A 114 9.69 2.65 9.48
N GLY A 115 9.92 1.85 8.44
CA GLY A 115 11.21 1.75 7.75
C GLY A 115 12.33 1.14 8.59
N LYS A 116 13.58 1.27 8.12
CA LYS A 116 14.79 0.60 8.67
C LYS A 116 15.34 1.20 9.97
N THR A 117 14.86 2.36 10.43
CA THR A 117 15.48 3.08 11.56
C THR A 117 14.93 2.64 12.93
N GLY A 118 15.80 2.12 13.79
CA GLY A 118 15.51 1.83 15.21
C GLY A 118 15.46 0.35 15.59
N LEU A 119 15.13 0.07 16.87
CA LEU A 119 14.95 -1.30 17.45
C LEU A 119 13.79 -2.10 16.81
N GLN A 120 13.07 -1.52 15.83
CA GLN A 120 11.88 -2.08 15.20
C GLN A 120 12.16 -3.01 14.01
N GLN A 121 13.42 -3.29 13.67
CA GLN A 121 13.77 -4.32 12.67
C GLN A 121 13.18 -5.70 13.01
N LEU A 122 13.00 -6.01 14.30
CA LEU A 122 12.41 -7.27 14.76
C LEU A 122 10.88 -7.35 14.57
N LEU A 123 10.21 -6.22 14.33
CA LEU A 123 8.77 -6.11 14.11
C LEU A 123 8.45 -5.59 12.70
N MET A 124 9.16 -6.08 11.67
CA MET A 124 8.89 -5.77 10.24
C MET A 124 7.38 -5.68 9.97
N GLY A 125 6.86 -4.45 9.88
CA GLY A 125 5.46 -4.05 9.96
C GLY A 125 4.46 -5.21 9.89
N SER A 126 4.17 -5.84 11.03
CA SER A 126 3.30 -7.02 11.08
C SER A 126 1.91 -6.70 10.53
N ASN A 127 1.36 -5.54 10.90
CA ASN A 127 0.11 -5.02 10.38
C ASN A 127 0.18 -4.76 8.87
N THR A 128 1.23 -4.07 8.38
CA THR A 128 1.45 -3.84 6.94
C THR A 128 1.51 -5.14 6.16
N SER A 129 2.24 -6.13 6.67
CA SER A 129 2.39 -7.44 6.05
C SER A 129 1.06 -8.19 6.02
N GLN A 130 0.26 -8.10 7.08
CA GLN A 130 -1.06 -8.72 7.16
C GLN A 130 -2.06 -8.03 6.21
N VAL A 131 -2.07 -6.70 6.17
CA VAL A 131 -2.89 -5.90 5.25
C VAL A 131 -2.57 -6.24 3.80
N LEU A 132 -1.29 -6.18 3.40
CA LEU A 132 -0.85 -6.55 2.04
C LEU A 132 -1.20 -8.01 1.68
N LYS A 133 -1.27 -8.89 2.69
CA LYS A 133 -1.62 -10.30 2.48
C LYS A 133 -3.11 -10.52 2.22
N VAL A 134 -3.99 -9.75 2.85
CA VAL A 134 -5.45 -9.99 2.83
C VAL A 134 -6.22 -9.01 1.97
N SER A 135 -5.67 -7.82 1.69
CA SER A 135 -6.40 -6.76 1.02
C SER A 135 -6.81 -7.15 -0.39
N GLU A 136 -8.08 -6.89 -0.71
CA GLU A 136 -8.65 -7.00 -2.06
C GLU A 136 -8.73 -5.63 -2.76
N TYR A 137 -8.15 -4.61 -2.14
CA TYR A 137 -8.10 -3.24 -2.64
C TYR A 137 -6.64 -2.80 -2.82
N PRO A 138 -6.34 -1.85 -3.72
CA PRO A 138 -5.02 -1.27 -3.80
C PRO A 138 -4.57 -0.73 -2.44
N VAL A 139 -3.32 -1.04 -2.06
CA VAL A 139 -2.71 -0.57 -0.80
C VAL A 139 -1.50 0.28 -1.13
N LEU A 140 -1.55 1.55 -0.74
CA LEU A 140 -0.41 2.47 -0.78
C LEU A 140 0.29 2.45 0.58
N VAL A 141 1.49 1.88 0.61
CA VAL A 141 2.36 1.86 1.79
C VAL A 141 3.34 3.02 1.69
N VAL A 142 3.34 3.88 2.70
CA VAL A 142 4.13 5.12 2.72
C VAL A 142 5.23 4.98 3.78
N PRO A 143 6.52 5.04 3.40
CA PRO A 143 7.61 5.06 4.38
C PRO A 143 7.60 6.36 5.19
N LYS A 144 8.06 6.32 6.44
CA LYS A 144 8.13 7.49 7.34
C LYS A 144 8.91 8.66 6.74
N GLU A 145 9.90 8.37 5.92
CA GLU A 145 10.78 9.34 5.26
C GLU A 145 10.24 9.83 3.91
N ALA A 146 9.04 9.40 3.50
CA ALA A 146 8.44 9.82 2.23
C ALA A 146 8.30 11.35 2.16
N VAL A 147 8.67 11.91 1.01
CA VAL A 147 8.52 13.34 0.76
C VAL A 147 7.07 13.64 0.41
N VAL A 148 6.41 14.49 1.20
CA VAL A 148 5.02 14.91 1.00
C VAL A 148 4.95 16.10 0.04
N GLY A 149 3.88 16.18 -0.76
CA GLY A 149 3.63 17.30 -1.67
C GLY A 149 4.40 17.24 -3.00
N LYS A 150 5.30 16.27 -3.17
CA LYS A 150 5.81 15.89 -4.48
C LYS A 150 4.84 14.91 -5.12
N GLY A 151 4.22 15.31 -6.23
CA GLY A 151 3.38 14.41 -7.02
C GLY A 151 4.14 13.19 -7.54
N ILE A 152 3.41 12.21 -8.05
CA ILE A 152 4.00 11.00 -8.64
C ILE A 152 4.40 11.32 -10.09
N SER A 153 5.70 11.38 -10.35
CA SER A 153 6.28 11.81 -11.64
C SER A 153 7.01 10.68 -12.39
N SER A 154 7.50 9.68 -11.67
CA SER A 154 8.13 8.48 -12.23
C SER A 154 7.76 7.26 -11.39
N VAL A 155 7.49 6.13 -12.06
CA VAL A 155 7.06 4.89 -11.44
C VAL A 155 7.87 3.71 -11.95
N VAL A 156 8.19 2.79 -11.05
CA VAL A 156 8.63 1.43 -11.40
C VAL A 156 7.47 0.48 -11.20
N PHE A 157 7.02 -0.13 -12.28
CA PHE A 157 6.15 -1.30 -12.22
C PHE A 157 7.01 -2.57 -12.20
N SER A 158 7.09 -3.22 -11.03
CA SER A 158 7.81 -4.47 -10.86
C SER A 158 6.90 -5.66 -11.14
N THR A 159 7.34 -6.54 -12.04
CA THR A 159 6.52 -7.65 -12.56
C THR A 159 7.31 -8.96 -12.69
N ASP A 160 6.61 -10.07 -12.50
CA ASP A 160 7.10 -11.43 -12.78
C ASP A 160 6.78 -11.88 -14.22
N LEU A 161 6.34 -10.96 -15.09
CA LEU A 161 5.89 -11.14 -16.49
C LEU A 161 4.62 -11.99 -16.66
N GLN A 162 4.14 -12.64 -15.61
CA GLN A 162 2.98 -13.47 -15.74
C GLN A 162 1.71 -12.62 -15.93
N ASN A 163 0.67 -13.23 -16.51
CA ASN A 163 -0.59 -12.54 -16.80
C ASN A 163 -1.16 -11.83 -15.56
N ILE A 164 -1.51 -10.56 -15.76
CA ILE A 164 -2.20 -9.69 -14.80
C ILE A 164 -3.69 -9.78 -15.13
N SER A 165 -4.56 -9.99 -14.14
CA SER A 165 -6.00 -10.05 -14.40
C SER A 165 -6.50 -8.70 -14.91
N LYS A 166 -7.57 -8.73 -15.71
CA LYS A 166 -8.15 -7.50 -16.28
C LYS A 166 -8.48 -6.48 -15.19
N ALA A 167 -9.04 -6.91 -14.06
CA ALA A 167 -9.40 -6.03 -12.97
C ALA A 167 -8.18 -5.34 -12.31
N SER A 168 -7.05 -6.06 -12.17
CA SER A 168 -5.79 -5.48 -11.68
C SER A 168 -5.16 -4.53 -12.71
N LEU A 169 -5.24 -4.82 -14.01
CA LEU A 169 -4.82 -3.90 -15.07
C LEU A 169 -5.64 -2.60 -15.08
N GLU A 170 -6.96 -2.68 -14.94
CA GLU A 170 -7.82 -1.50 -14.83
C GLU A 170 -7.45 -0.64 -13.61
N GLN A 171 -7.06 -1.25 -12.50
CA GLN A 171 -6.53 -0.52 -11.34
C GLN A 171 -5.22 0.19 -11.68
N LEU A 172 -4.26 -0.50 -12.30
CA LEU A 172 -2.99 0.08 -12.73
C LEU A 172 -3.20 1.27 -13.66
N TYR A 173 -4.05 1.10 -14.68
CA TYR A 173 -4.41 2.13 -15.64
C TYR A 173 -4.98 3.37 -14.99
N ARG A 174 -5.91 3.22 -14.03
CA ARG A 174 -6.44 4.37 -13.31
C ARG A 174 -5.35 5.19 -12.63
N PHE A 175 -4.35 4.55 -12.02
CA PHE A 175 -3.23 5.26 -11.42
C PHE A 175 -2.35 5.96 -12.46
N LEU A 176 -1.96 5.25 -13.53
CA LEU A 176 -1.10 5.81 -14.57
C LEU A 176 -1.79 6.96 -15.33
N ASP A 177 -3.09 6.84 -15.60
CA ASP A 177 -3.87 7.86 -16.31
C ASP A 177 -4.05 9.15 -15.48
N LEU A 178 -4.17 9.02 -14.15
CA LEU A 178 -4.31 10.16 -13.22
C LEU A 178 -3.01 10.96 -13.08
N PHE A 179 -1.89 10.28 -12.88
CA PHE A 179 -0.61 10.94 -12.59
C PHE A 179 0.25 11.19 -13.83
N ARG A 180 0.03 10.44 -14.91
CA ARG A 180 0.85 10.44 -16.13
C ARG A 180 2.36 10.43 -15.85
N PRO A 181 2.85 9.48 -15.03
CA PRO A 181 4.26 9.42 -14.70
C PRO A 181 5.08 8.87 -15.88
N GLU A 182 6.40 9.09 -15.84
CA GLU A 182 7.33 8.23 -16.57
C GLU A 182 7.20 6.79 -16.06
N VAL A 183 7.06 5.82 -16.97
CA VAL A 183 6.83 4.42 -16.61
C VAL A 183 8.06 3.58 -16.94
N HIS A 184 8.66 3.01 -15.91
CA HIS A 184 9.64 1.94 -16.03
C HIS A 184 8.99 0.61 -15.69
N VAL A 185 9.20 -0.41 -16.50
CA VAL A 185 8.75 -1.77 -16.23
C VAL A 185 9.97 -2.62 -15.94
N VAL A 186 10.04 -3.17 -14.73
CA VAL A 186 11.20 -3.94 -14.26
C VAL A 186 10.79 -5.38 -14.03
N ASN A 187 11.47 -6.30 -14.71
CA ASN A 187 11.44 -7.70 -14.41
C ASN A 187 12.84 -8.14 -13.96
N VAL A 188 12.91 -8.80 -12.80
CA VAL A 188 14.15 -9.34 -12.25
C VAL A 188 14.01 -10.85 -12.16
N GLU A 189 14.90 -11.55 -12.86
CA GLU A 189 14.94 -13.00 -12.82
C GLU A 189 16.29 -13.49 -12.25
N PRO A 190 16.31 -14.58 -11.48
CA PRO A 190 17.53 -15.25 -11.11
C PRO A 190 18.33 -15.69 -12.35
N PRO A 191 19.66 -15.89 -12.23
CA PRO A 191 20.44 -16.50 -13.29
C PRO A 191 19.88 -17.89 -13.64
N ALA A 192 19.42 -18.07 -14.88
CA ALA A 192 18.88 -19.33 -15.40
C ALA A 192 19.46 -19.62 -16.79
N ALA A 193 19.59 -20.90 -17.14
CA ALA A 193 20.14 -21.33 -18.43
C ALA A 193 19.25 -20.94 -19.63
N ASP A 194 17.91 -20.98 -19.45
CA ASP A 194 16.92 -20.74 -20.51
C ASP A 194 15.97 -19.58 -20.15
N LYS A 195 16.48 -18.34 -20.23
CA LYS A 195 15.78 -17.12 -19.80
C LYS A 195 14.62 -16.69 -20.72
N TYR A 196 14.57 -17.18 -21.95
CA TYR A 196 13.59 -16.76 -22.98
C TYR A 196 12.89 -17.94 -23.64
N THR A 197 12.17 -18.72 -22.83
CA THR A 197 11.24 -19.73 -23.35
C THR A 197 10.16 -19.08 -24.23
N ASP A 198 9.49 -19.86 -25.07
CA ASP A 198 8.42 -19.31 -25.91
C ASP A 198 7.24 -18.77 -25.10
N ASP A 199 7.00 -19.32 -23.91
CA ASP A 199 5.97 -18.80 -22.99
C ASP A 199 6.40 -17.46 -22.39
N THR A 200 7.67 -17.31 -22.00
CA THR A 200 8.22 -16.03 -21.53
C THR A 200 8.12 -14.95 -22.62
N LYS A 201 8.39 -15.30 -23.89
CA LYS A 201 8.25 -14.34 -25.01
C LYS A 201 6.80 -13.90 -25.21
N LYS A 202 5.82 -14.81 -25.10
CA LYS A 202 4.39 -14.47 -25.19
C LYS A 202 3.98 -13.54 -24.05
N GLN A 203 4.43 -13.82 -22.84
CA GLN A 203 4.19 -12.99 -21.66
C GLN A 203 4.78 -11.58 -21.81
N ILE A 204 6.02 -11.47 -22.29
CA ILE A 204 6.65 -10.19 -22.63
C ILE A 204 5.82 -9.44 -23.67
N THR A 205 5.41 -10.11 -24.75
CA THR A 205 4.64 -9.48 -25.83
C THR A 205 3.31 -8.95 -25.31
N ALA A 206 2.56 -9.77 -24.56
CA ALA A 206 1.30 -9.35 -23.96
C ALA A 206 1.47 -8.16 -23.02
N LEU A 207 2.56 -8.13 -22.23
CA LEU A 207 2.85 -7.00 -21.35
C LEU A 207 3.19 -5.71 -22.11
N HIS A 208 3.91 -5.82 -23.23
CA HIS A 208 4.18 -4.68 -24.12
C HIS A 208 2.88 -4.12 -24.69
N GLU A 209 2.00 -4.98 -25.22
CA GLU A 209 0.71 -4.57 -25.79
C GLU A 209 -0.16 -3.82 -24.79
N VAL A 210 -0.29 -4.33 -23.55
CA VAL A 210 -1.17 -3.71 -22.55
C VAL A 210 -0.61 -2.39 -22.00
N LEU A 211 0.72 -2.20 -22.01
CA LEU A 211 1.35 -0.97 -21.53
C LEU A 211 1.78 0.01 -22.63
N GLU A 212 1.62 -0.34 -23.91
CA GLU A 212 2.10 0.44 -25.07
C GLU A 212 1.70 1.91 -25.00
N ARG A 213 0.46 2.20 -24.57
CA ARG A 213 -0.09 3.56 -24.48
C ARG A 213 0.64 4.50 -23.53
N TYR A 214 1.49 3.96 -22.64
CA TYR A 214 2.30 4.73 -21.70
C TYR A 214 3.75 4.90 -22.14
N THR A 215 4.11 4.37 -23.31
CA THR A 215 5.48 4.38 -23.84
C THR A 215 6.54 3.99 -22.79
N PRO A 216 6.37 2.85 -22.08
CA PRO A 216 7.22 2.51 -20.96
C PRO A 216 8.64 2.11 -21.41
N ALA A 217 9.62 2.32 -20.52
CA ALA A 217 10.94 1.75 -20.66
C ALA A 217 10.99 0.37 -19.97
N PHE A 218 11.23 -0.70 -20.75
CA PHE A 218 11.33 -2.06 -20.23
C PHE A 218 12.76 -2.43 -19.84
N HIS A 219 12.91 -3.03 -18.66
CA HIS A 219 14.19 -3.43 -18.07
C HIS A 219 14.12 -4.89 -17.61
N TYR A 220 14.86 -5.76 -18.29
CA TYR A 220 14.97 -7.19 -17.97
C TYR A 220 16.31 -7.46 -17.29
N MET A 221 16.30 -7.55 -15.97
CA MET A 221 17.50 -7.64 -15.14
C MET A 221 17.76 -9.08 -14.70
N THR A 222 19.01 -9.37 -14.36
CA THR A 222 19.39 -10.61 -13.67
C THR A 222 19.78 -10.26 -12.24
N GLY A 223 19.15 -10.91 -11.24
CA GLY A 223 19.42 -10.61 -9.83
C GLY A 223 19.12 -11.80 -8.92
N THR A 224 19.94 -11.98 -7.89
CA THR A 224 19.76 -13.06 -6.89
C THR A 224 18.80 -12.68 -5.76
N HIS A 225 18.62 -11.38 -5.50
CA HIS A 225 17.59 -10.83 -4.61
C HIS A 225 16.72 -9.84 -5.39
N ILE A 226 15.47 -10.23 -5.65
CA ILE A 226 14.53 -9.47 -6.47
C ILE A 226 14.21 -8.11 -5.84
N ALA A 227 13.90 -8.09 -4.54
CA ALA A 227 13.54 -6.85 -3.85
C ALA A 227 14.69 -5.84 -3.88
N ASP A 228 15.90 -6.25 -3.50
CA ASP A 228 17.08 -5.38 -3.54
C ASP A 228 17.36 -4.83 -4.94
N SER A 229 17.24 -5.67 -5.97
CA SER A 229 17.44 -5.25 -7.37
C SER A 229 16.44 -4.17 -7.79
N VAL A 230 15.16 -4.32 -7.42
CA VAL A 230 14.11 -3.33 -7.70
C VAL A 230 14.35 -2.04 -6.91
N LEU A 231 14.77 -2.14 -5.65
CA LEU A 231 15.06 -0.98 -4.80
C LEU A 231 16.29 -0.20 -5.27
N GLU A 232 17.31 -0.91 -5.76
CA GLU A 232 18.48 -0.30 -6.38
C GLU A 232 18.11 0.43 -7.66
N PHE A 233 17.38 -0.23 -8.56
CA PHE A 233 16.84 0.41 -9.77
C PHE A 233 16.03 1.66 -9.43
N ALA A 234 15.11 1.56 -8.47
CA ALA A 234 14.27 2.68 -8.03
C ALA A 234 15.11 3.88 -7.56
N ARG A 235 16.22 3.62 -6.86
CA ARG A 235 17.14 4.65 -6.37
C ARG A 235 17.93 5.30 -7.49
N GLU A 236 18.49 4.50 -8.40
CA GLU A 236 19.29 4.98 -9.54
C GLU A 236 18.46 5.83 -10.50
N HIS A 237 17.21 5.41 -10.74
CA HIS A 237 16.26 6.10 -11.61
C HIS A 237 15.45 7.19 -10.89
N HIS A 238 15.71 7.44 -9.60
CA HIS A 238 15.04 8.47 -8.80
C HIS A 238 13.50 8.40 -8.87
N VAL A 239 12.96 7.18 -8.89
CA VAL A 239 11.52 6.97 -9.07
C VAL A 239 10.75 7.48 -7.86
N SER A 240 9.52 7.93 -8.07
CA SER A 240 8.65 8.48 -7.01
C SER A 240 7.69 7.46 -6.41
N LEU A 241 7.48 6.32 -7.08
CA LEU A 241 6.57 5.26 -6.64
C LEU A 241 7.04 3.90 -7.17
N ILE A 242 6.95 2.85 -6.35
CA ILE A 242 7.04 1.46 -6.79
C ILE A 242 5.62 0.89 -6.88
N VAL A 243 5.31 0.15 -7.94
CA VAL A 243 4.04 -0.53 -8.13
C VAL A 243 4.29 -2.02 -8.27
N THR A 244 3.51 -2.84 -7.57
CA THR A 244 3.56 -4.30 -7.65
C THR A 244 2.16 -4.89 -7.81
N VAL A 245 2.06 -6.05 -8.46
CA VAL A 245 0.84 -6.87 -8.47
C VAL A 245 1.15 -8.24 -7.85
N PRO A 246 1.06 -8.41 -6.53
CA PRO A 246 1.34 -9.70 -5.89
C PRO A 246 0.29 -10.76 -6.25
N LYS A 247 0.73 -11.95 -6.67
CA LYS A 247 -0.16 -13.07 -7.01
C LYS A 247 -0.73 -13.82 -5.79
N LYS A 248 -1.98 -14.30 -5.93
CA LYS A 248 -2.58 -15.37 -5.12
C LYS A 248 -2.30 -16.73 -5.79
N HIS A 249 -1.11 -17.32 -5.59
CA HIS A 249 -0.88 -18.72 -6.01
C HIS A 249 -1.32 -19.71 -4.92
N SER A 250 -1.78 -20.90 -5.36
CA SER A 250 -2.13 -22.05 -4.51
C SER A 250 -0.99 -22.43 -3.56
N PHE A 251 -1.23 -22.26 -2.25
CA PHE A 251 -0.56 -22.74 -1.03
C PHE A 251 0.96 -23.05 -0.93
N ILE A 252 1.71 -23.37 -2.00
CA ILE A 252 3.12 -23.82 -1.92
C ILE A 252 4.12 -22.81 -2.53
N SER A 253 3.73 -21.98 -3.50
CA SER A 253 4.59 -20.89 -4.07
C SER A 253 4.28 -19.49 -3.51
N SER A 254 3.19 -19.34 -2.76
CA SER A 254 2.69 -18.02 -2.29
C SER A 254 3.57 -17.33 -1.24
N ILE A 255 4.54 -18.03 -0.66
CA ILE A 255 5.41 -17.50 0.40
C ILE A 255 6.51 -16.60 -0.19
N PHE A 256 7.00 -16.90 -1.41
CA PHE A 256 8.12 -16.19 -2.04
C PHE A 256 7.77 -14.78 -2.58
N HIS A 257 6.56 -14.55 -3.10
CA HIS A 257 6.17 -13.22 -3.60
C HIS A 257 5.68 -12.29 -2.48
N LYS A 258 5.08 -12.86 -1.42
CA LYS A 258 4.66 -12.11 -0.23
C LYS A 258 5.86 -11.57 0.54
N SER A 259 6.98 -12.29 0.55
CA SER A 259 8.22 -11.75 1.10
C SER A 259 8.74 -10.58 0.28
N ILE A 260 8.68 -10.63 -1.06
CA ILE A 260 9.15 -9.52 -1.92
C ILE A 260 8.33 -8.25 -1.70
N SER A 261 7.00 -8.30 -1.77
CA SER A 261 6.18 -7.09 -1.56
C SER A 261 6.36 -6.51 -0.15
N ARG A 262 6.51 -7.38 0.86
CA ARG A 262 6.82 -6.97 2.24
C ARG A 262 8.19 -6.31 2.35
N GLU A 263 9.19 -6.90 1.70
CA GLU A 263 10.56 -6.42 1.72
C GLU A 263 10.68 -5.08 1.00
N LEU A 264 10.04 -4.94 -0.17
CA LEU A 264 9.89 -3.66 -0.86
C LEU A 264 9.21 -2.63 0.03
N ALA A 265 8.07 -2.97 0.63
CA ALA A 265 7.33 -2.04 1.50
C ALA A 265 8.20 -1.53 2.67
N TYR A 266 8.97 -2.43 3.30
CA TYR A 266 9.76 -2.09 4.48
C TYR A 266 11.07 -1.36 4.16
N ASN A 267 11.68 -1.66 3.02
CA ASN A 267 13.01 -1.17 2.66
C ASN A 267 13.01 -0.04 1.62
N SER A 268 11.84 0.27 1.03
CA SER A 268 11.73 1.28 -0.01
C SER A 268 11.91 2.69 0.53
N PRO A 269 12.73 3.54 -0.13
CA PRO A 269 12.83 4.95 0.18
C PRO A 269 11.63 5.78 -0.32
N VAL A 270 10.78 5.17 -1.16
CA VAL A 270 9.58 5.80 -1.75
C VAL A 270 8.34 4.95 -1.51
N PRO A 271 7.13 5.52 -1.63
CA PRO A 271 5.91 4.74 -1.45
C PRO A 271 5.82 3.51 -2.37
N LEU A 272 5.13 2.48 -1.89
CA LEU A 272 4.81 1.27 -2.63
C LEU A 272 3.29 1.18 -2.82
N LEU A 273 2.83 1.08 -4.06
CA LEU A 273 1.46 0.72 -4.39
C LEU A 273 1.38 -0.77 -4.72
N SER A 274 0.74 -1.54 -3.84
CA SER A 274 0.43 -2.94 -4.08
C SER A 274 -0.98 -3.06 -4.64
N ILE A 275 -1.11 -3.50 -5.89
CA ILE A 275 -2.37 -3.76 -6.57
C ILE A 275 -2.74 -5.23 -6.35
N PRO A 276 -3.88 -5.55 -5.73
CA PRO A 276 -4.27 -6.93 -5.45
C PRO A 276 -4.45 -7.73 -6.74
N ALA A 277 -4.00 -8.99 -6.75
CA ALA A 277 -4.41 -9.94 -7.77
C ALA A 277 -5.87 -10.35 -7.53
N LEU A 278 -6.76 -9.76 -8.32
CA LEU A 278 -8.18 -10.08 -8.30
C LEU A 278 -8.45 -11.31 -9.19
N PRO A 279 -9.39 -12.20 -8.80
CA PRO A 279 -9.82 -13.30 -9.66
C PRO A 279 -10.39 -12.75 -10.98
N GLU A 280 -10.28 -13.56 -12.05
CA GLU A 280 -10.90 -13.26 -13.35
C GLU A 280 -12.44 -13.34 -13.29
#